data_AF-A0A0E9LZ46-F1
#
_entry.id   AF-A0A0E9LZ46-F1
#
_cell.length_a   1.000
_cell.length_b   1.000
_cell.length_c   1.000
_cell.angle_alpha   90.00
_cell.angle_beta   90.00
_cell.angle_gamma   90.00
#
_symmetry.space_group_name_H-M   'P 1'
#
loop_
_entity.id
_entity.type
_entity.pdbx_description
1 polymer ?
#
loop_
_entity_poly.entity_id
_entity_poly.type
_entity_poly.pdbx_seq_one_letter_code
_entity_poly.pdbx_strand_id
1 'polypeptide(L)'
;MQNTTFHKYHGTGNDFVIVDNRDGAFDANDTLFVKYICHRRFGVGADGFMLLEKSKKHTFSMRYYNSDGNESTMCGNGGRCIVAFAHKLGLVPTGELFEFEAIDGLHEAGYDPEHIRLKMIDVSGIEEMAGGYFLNTGSPHFVSYTEDLDAVDVFTLGRSSVTIRCLEKVGVM
;
A
#
# COMPACT_ATOMS: atom_id res chain seq x y z
N MET A 1 9.71 -6.89 28.01
CA MET A 1 9.72 -6.79 26.53
C MET A 1 8.64 -7.73 26.04
N GLN A 2 7.62 -7.23 25.34
CA GLN A 2 6.66 -8.11 24.70
C GLN A 2 7.33 -8.73 23.47
N ASN A 3 7.32 -10.05 23.38
CA ASN A 3 7.72 -10.77 22.17
C ASN A 3 6.51 -10.77 21.22
N THR A 4 6.52 -9.89 20.23
CA THR A 4 5.48 -9.83 19.20
C THR A 4 5.94 -10.62 17.97
N THR A 5 5.19 -11.67 17.62
CA THR A 5 5.42 -12.40 16.37
C THR A 5 5.06 -11.51 15.19
N PHE A 6 5.96 -11.41 14.22
CA PHE A 6 5.72 -10.68 12.99
C PHE A 6 5.96 -11.58 11.78
N HIS A 7 5.43 -11.16 10.64
CA HIS A 7 5.60 -11.81 9.36
C HIS A 7 6.09 -10.80 8.34
N LYS A 8 7.13 -11.15 7.58
CA LYS A 8 7.65 -10.30 6.53
C LYS A 8 7.14 -10.77 5.18
N TYR A 9 6.52 -9.87 4.43
CA TYR A 9 6.00 -10.10 3.09
C TYR A 9 6.60 -9.10 2.12
N HIS A 10 6.57 -9.41 0.83
CA HIS A 10 6.87 -8.42 -0.20
C HIS A 10 5.93 -8.57 -1.40
N GLY A 11 5.65 -7.45 -2.06
CA GLY A 11 4.91 -7.39 -3.31
C GLY A 11 5.69 -6.56 -4.32
N THR A 12 6.14 -7.18 -5.42
CA THR A 12 6.81 -6.48 -6.54
C THR A 12 7.94 -5.54 -6.11
N GLY A 13 8.73 -5.95 -5.11
CA GLY A 13 9.87 -5.18 -4.60
C GLY A 13 9.59 -4.36 -3.34
N ASN A 14 8.32 -4.07 -3.00
CA ASN A 14 8.00 -3.42 -1.72
C ASN A 14 7.85 -4.45 -0.60
N ASP A 15 8.57 -4.26 0.49
CA ASP A 15 8.55 -5.15 1.64
C ASP A 15 7.80 -4.57 2.85
N PHE A 16 7.06 -5.42 3.55
CA PHE A 16 6.21 -5.04 4.68
C PHE A 16 6.42 -5.99 5.86
N VAL A 17 6.42 -5.42 7.06
CA VAL A 17 6.25 -6.18 8.30
C VAL A 17 4.77 -6.19 8.65
N ILE A 18 4.20 -7.37 8.90
CA ILE A 18 2.79 -7.55 9.22
C ILE A 18 2.67 -8.26 10.57
N VAL A 19 1.78 -7.75 11.42
CA VAL A 19 1.46 -8.33 12.73
C VAL A 19 -0.03 -8.66 12.77
N ASP A 20 -0.38 -9.85 13.27
CA ASP A 20 -1.75 -10.17 13.66
C ASP A 20 -2.05 -9.45 14.97
N ASN A 21 -2.89 -8.42 14.91
CA ASN A 21 -3.30 -7.59 16.05
C ASN A 21 -4.80 -7.76 16.34
N ARG A 22 -5.39 -8.92 16.04
CA ARG A 22 -6.82 -9.18 16.31
C ARG A 22 -7.16 -9.25 17.79
N ASP A 23 -6.18 -9.48 18.66
CA ASP A 23 -6.30 -9.45 20.12
C ASP A 23 -6.01 -8.07 20.74
N GLY A 24 -5.51 -7.13 19.94
CA GLY A 24 -5.14 -5.78 20.39
C GLY A 24 -3.90 -5.74 21.28
N ALA A 25 -3.01 -6.73 21.19
CA ALA A 25 -1.78 -6.76 21.98
C ALA A 25 -0.77 -5.67 21.59
N PHE A 26 -0.80 -5.23 20.32
CA PHE A 26 0.07 -4.17 19.81
C PHE A 26 -0.60 -2.80 19.96
N ASP A 27 0.10 -1.84 20.57
CA ASP A 27 -0.36 -0.45 20.63
C ASP A 27 -0.16 0.24 19.28
N ALA A 28 -1.27 0.43 18.56
CA ALA A 28 -1.29 1.12 17.28
C ALA A 28 -0.80 2.58 17.34
N ASN A 29 -0.67 3.19 18.53
CA ASN A 29 -0.15 4.55 18.67
C ASN A 29 1.37 4.62 18.85
N ASP A 30 2.07 3.49 18.99
CA ASP A 30 3.53 3.45 19.12
C ASP A 30 4.24 3.60 17.76
N THR A 31 4.09 4.79 17.18
CA THR A 31 4.69 5.17 15.88
C THR A 31 6.21 5.18 15.92
N LEU A 32 6.81 5.41 17.10
CA LEU A 32 8.27 5.33 17.29
C LEU A 32 8.76 3.89 17.15
N PHE A 33 8.05 2.92 17.73
CA PHE A 33 8.37 1.51 17.54
C PHE A 33 8.20 1.08 16.09
N VAL A 34 7.12 1.51 15.42
CA VAL A 34 6.93 1.26 13.98
C VAL A 34 8.12 1.76 13.16
N LYS A 35 8.52 3.01 13.38
CA LYS A 35 9.70 3.62 12.71
C LYS A 35 10.98 2.82 12.98
N TYR A 36 11.18 2.38 14.22
CA TYR A 36 12.33 1.55 14.59
C TYR A 36 12.32 0.20 13.86
N ILE A 37 11.19 -0.50 13.82
CA ILE A 37 11.04 -1.79 13.12
C ILE A 37 11.32 -1.64 11.63
N CYS A 38 10.81 -0.59 11.00
CA CYS A 38 11.04 -0.32 9.57
C CYS A 38 12.48 0.10 9.26
N HIS A 39 13.29 0.48 10.25
CA HIS A 39 14.65 0.93 10.04
C HIS A 39 15.57 -0.20 9.50
N ARG A 40 15.99 -0.10 8.23
CA ARG A 40 16.72 -1.17 7.52
C ARG A 40 18.02 -1.66 8.15
N ARG A 41 18.70 -0.85 8.97
CA ARG A 41 19.98 -1.23 9.60
C ARG A 41 19.87 -1.69 11.05
N PHE A 42 18.82 -1.26 11.75
CA PHE A 42 18.74 -1.40 13.22
C PHE A 42 17.46 -2.07 13.69
N GLY A 43 16.44 -2.15 12.82
CA GLY A 43 15.24 -2.95 13.00
C GLY A 43 15.20 -4.10 12.00
N VAL A 44 13.99 -4.55 11.69
CA VAL A 44 13.73 -5.62 10.70
C VAL A 44 13.98 -5.12 9.27
N GLY A 45 13.71 -3.83 9.03
CA GLY A 45 13.79 -3.20 7.72
C GLY A 45 12.58 -3.53 6.86
N ALA A 46 11.81 -2.51 6.49
CA ALA A 46 10.70 -2.65 5.55
C ALA A 46 10.33 -1.27 4.98
N ASP A 47 9.66 -1.25 3.83
CA ASP A 47 9.05 -0.03 3.27
C ASP A 47 7.85 0.42 4.10
N GLY A 48 7.18 -0.51 4.79
CA GLY A 48 6.09 -0.19 5.71
C GLY A 48 5.74 -1.30 6.70
N PHE A 49 4.82 -0.97 7.59
CA PHE A 49 4.34 -1.83 8.67
C PHE A 49 2.82 -1.90 8.62
N MET A 50 2.26 -3.08 8.86
CA MET A 50 0.82 -3.33 8.83
C MET A 50 0.35 -4.10 10.06
N LEU A 51 -0.78 -3.67 10.61
CA LEU A 51 -1.56 -4.44 11.58
C LEU A 51 -2.78 -5.02 10.87
N LEU A 52 -2.98 -6.32 11.04
CA LEU A 52 -4.24 -6.98 10.73
C LEU A 52 -5.07 -7.00 12.02
N GLU A 53 -6.09 -6.17 12.07
CA GLU A 53 -6.96 -5.99 13.23
C GLU A 53 -8.32 -6.68 13.03
N LYS A 54 -9.02 -6.93 14.13
CA LYS A 54 -10.36 -7.51 14.09
C LYS A 54 -11.37 -6.46 13.60
N SER A 55 -12.09 -6.77 12.52
CA SER A 55 -13.26 -5.98 12.11
C SER A 55 -14.54 -6.51 12.77
N LYS A 56 -15.52 -5.61 12.98
CA LYS A 56 -16.87 -5.97 13.46
C LYS A 56 -17.82 -6.38 12.34
N LYS A 57 -17.54 -5.95 11.10
CA LYS A 57 -18.48 -6.03 9.97
C LYS A 57 -17.89 -6.73 8.74
N HIS A 58 -16.57 -6.72 8.60
CA HIS A 58 -15.87 -7.22 7.42
C HIS A 58 -14.84 -8.29 7.83
N THR A 59 -14.10 -8.85 6.88
CA THR A 59 -13.19 -9.97 7.13
C THR A 59 -12.07 -9.60 8.11
N PHE A 60 -11.47 -8.42 7.94
CA PHE A 60 -10.50 -7.82 8.85
C PHE A 60 -10.44 -6.30 8.65
N SER A 61 -9.71 -5.62 9.53
CA SER A 61 -9.32 -4.21 9.37
C SER A 61 -7.81 -4.12 9.18
N MET A 62 -7.36 -3.33 8.22
CA MET A 62 -5.97 -3.04 7.92
C MET A 62 -5.61 -1.69 8.50
N ARG A 63 -4.56 -1.66 9.32
CA ARG A 63 -3.89 -0.42 9.69
C ARG A 63 -2.50 -0.39 9.10
N TYR A 64 -2.18 0.64 8.34
CA TYR A 64 -0.93 0.73 7.59
C TYR A 64 -0.13 1.95 7.99
N TYR A 65 1.18 1.76 8.12
CA TYR A 65 2.14 2.79 8.43
C TYR A 65 3.28 2.77 7.42
N ASN A 66 3.71 3.94 6.99
CA ASN A 66 4.93 4.09 6.24
C ASN A 66 6.16 3.84 7.14
N SER A 67 7.32 3.65 6.53
CA SER A 67 8.59 3.43 7.24
C SER A 67 9.00 4.57 8.18
N ASP A 68 8.42 5.77 8.04
CA ASP A 68 8.63 6.91 8.93
C ASP A 68 7.81 6.85 10.23
N GLY A 69 6.89 5.88 10.35
CA GLY A 69 5.99 5.68 11.48
C GLY A 69 4.62 6.32 11.33
N ASN A 70 4.37 7.09 10.28
CA ASN A 70 3.08 7.75 10.07
C ASN A 70 2.06 6.81 9.43
N GLU A 71 0.81 6.90 9.90
CA GLU A 71 -0.31 6.15 9.32
C GLU A 71 -0.57 6.61 7.88
N SER A 72 -0.89 5.66 7.00
CA SER A 72 -1.04 5.90 5.58
C SER A 72 -2.20 5.09 4.99
N THR A 73 -2.60 5.45 3.78
CA THR A 73 -3.73 4.83 3.07
C THR A 73 -3.32 3.51 2.43
N MET A 74 -4.30 2.67 2.09
CA MET A 74 -4.03 1.39 1.46
C MET A 74 -3.24 1.58 0.16
N CYS A 75 -2.19 0.77 -0.03
CA CYS A 75 -1.46 0.71 -1.30
C CYS A 75 -1.61 -0.68 -1.90
N GLY A 76 -1.67 -0.78 -3.24
CA GLY A 76 -1.94 -2.06 -3.91
C GLY A 76 -0.96 -3.18 -3.53
N ASN A 77 0.33 -2.86 -3.32
CA ASN A 77 1.33 -3.85 -2.93
C ASN A 77 1.12 -4.34 -1.49
N GLY A 78 0.87 -3.42 -0.55
CA GLY A 78 0.56 -3.75 0.84
C GLY A 78 -0.76 -4.52 0.98
N GLY A 79 -1.78 -4.10 0.23
CA GLY A 79 -3.08 -4.77 0.14
C GLY A 79 -2.94 -6.24 -0.26
N ARG A 80 -2.13 -6.55 -1.30
CA ARG A 80 -1.93 -7.96 -1.71
C ARG A 80 -1.20 -8.75 -0.63
N CYS A 81 -0.22 -8.13 0.03
CA CYS A 81 0.52 -8.78 1.11
C CYS A 81 -0.37 -9.11 2.32
N ILE A 82 -1.24 -8.18 2.74
CA ILE A 82 -2.13 -8.43 3.88
C ILE A 82 -3.24 -9.43 3.54
N VAL A 83 -3.71 -9.49 2.29
CA VAL A 83 -4.65 -10.53 1.84
C VAL A 83 -4.00 -11.92 1.89
N ALA A 84 -2.75 -12.04 1.41
CA ALA A 84 -1.98 -13.28 1.52
C ALA A 84 -1.81 -13.71 2.99
N PHE A 85 -1.56 -12.74 3.87
CA PHE A 85 -1.43 -12.99 5.30
C PHE A 85 -2.76 -13.41 5.93
N ALA A 86 -3.86 -12.74 5.61
CA ALA A 86 -5.20 -13.09 6.09
C ALA A 86 -5.60 -14.51 5.65
N HIS A 87 -5.28 -14.91 4.42
CA HIS A 87 -5.46 -16.29 3.95
C HIS A 87 -4.66 -17.30 4.78
N LYS A 88 -3.37 -17.00 5.05
CA LYS A 88 -2.52 -17.84 5.92
C LYS A 88 -3.10 -18.02 7.33
N LEU A 89 -3.81 -17.01 7.85
CA LEU A 89 -4.50 -17.08 9.14
C LEU A 89 -5.87 -17.77 9.08
N GLY A 90 -6.31 -18.21 7.90
CA GLY A 90 -7.61 -18.87 7.68
C GLY A 90 -8.80 -17.91 7.68
N LEU A 91 -8.58 -16.61 7.47
CA LEU A 91 -9.64 -15.60 7.45
C LEU A 91 -10.29 -15.41 6.08
N VAL A 92 -9.55 -15.73 5.02
CA VAL A 92 -9.97 -15.49 3.64
C VAL A 92 -10.18 -16.83 2.94
N PRO A 93 -11.35 -17.09 2.35
CA PRO A 93 -11.60 -18.26 1.53
C PRO A 93 -10.87 -18.16 0.17
N THR A 94 -10.50 -19.31 -0.38
CA THR A 94 -9.94 -19.39 -1.74
C THR A 94 -11.06 -19.31 -2.77
N GLY A 95 -10.92 -18.44 -3.78
CA GLY A 95 -11.81 -18.37 -4.94
C GLY A 95 -13.03 -17.45 -4.78
N GLU A 96 -13.24 -16.87 -3.60
CA GLU A 96 -14.34 -15.94 -3.34
C GLU A 96 -13.84 -14.49 -3.17
N LEU A 97 -14.74 -13.54 -3.44
CA LEU A 97 -14.50 -12.13 -3.14
C LEU A 97 -14.92 -11.84 -1.70
N PHE A 98 -14.20 -10.93 -1.06
CA PHE A 98 -14.48 -10.46 0.28
C PHE A 98 -14.07 -9.00 0.43
N GLU A 99 -14.46 -8.40 1.54
CA GLU A 99 -14.15 -7.00 1.84
C GLU A 99 -13.33 -6.88 3.12
N PHE A 100 -12.44 -5.88 3.16
CA PHE A 100 -11.69 -5.49 4.35
C PHE A 100 -11.68 -3.97 4.50
N GLU A 101 -11.58 -3.51 5.74
CA GLU A 101 -11.56 -2.08 6.07
C GLU A 101 -10.12 -1.56 6.07
N ALA A 102 -9.91 -0.33 5.62
CA ALA A 102 -8.70 0.45 5.81
C ALA A 102 -9.05 1.90 6.14
N ILE A 103 -8.04 2.74 6.42
CA ILE A 103 -8.28 4.16 6.79
C ILE A 103 -8.99 4.97 5.70
N ASP A 104 -8.80 4.60 4.44
CA ASP A 104 -9.39 5.23 3.26
C ASP A 104 -10.72 4.60 2.82
N GLY A 105 -11.22 3.61 3.57
CA GLY A 105 -12.54 3.03 3.37
C GLY A 105 -12.52 1.52 3.16
N LEU A 106 -13.56 1.03 2.49
CA LEU A 106 -13.78 -0.38 2.25
C LEU A 106 -13.11 -0.82 0.95
N HIS A 107 -12.42 -1.94 0.99
CA HIS A 107 -11.71 -2.51 -0.16
C HIS A 107 -12.18 -3.94 -0.43
N GLU A 108 -12.43 -4.24 -1.70
CA GLU A 108 -12.80 -5.57 -2.18
C GLU A 108 -11.56 -6.31 -2.69
N ALA A 109 -11.44 -7.58 -2.30
CA ALA A 109 -10.30 -8.42 -2.62
C ALA A 109 -10.72 -9.86 -2.92
N GLY A 110 -9.84 -10.59 -3.61
CA GLY A 110 -9.97 -12.02 -3.83
C GLY A 110 -8.62 -12.70 -3.73
N TYR A 111 -8.62 -13.94 -3.23
CA TYR A 111 -7.44 -14.78 -3.16
C TYR A 111 -7.63 -16.06 -3.98
N ASP A 112 -6.66 -16.37 -4.82
CA ASP A 112 -6.48 -17.67 -5.44
C ASP A 112 -5.00 -18.10 -5.34
N PRO A 113 -4.67 -19.39 -5.50
CA PRO A 113 -3.30 -19.87 -5.29
C PRO A 113 -2.26 -19.25 -6.24
N GLU A 114 -2.71 -18.73 -7.38
CA GLU A 114 -1.84 -18.12 -8.40
C GLU A 114 -1.85 -16.58 -8.33
N HIS A 115 -2.97 -15.97 -7.91
CA HIS A 115 -3.19 -14.54 -7.96
C HIS A 115 -3.88 -13.99 -6.70
N ILE A 116 -3.56 -12.73 -6.40
CA ILE A 116 -4.30 -11.92 -5.44
C ILE A 116 -4.86 -10.73 -6.18
N ARG A 117 -6.18 -10.56 -6.11
CA ARG A 117 -6.92 -9.52 -6.79
C ARG A 117 -7.34 -8.47 -5.78
N LEU A 118 -7.14 -7.21 -6.13
CA LEU A 118 -7.64 -6.05 -5.38
C LEU A 118 -8.43 -5.19 -6.35
N LYS A 119 -9.63 -4.78 -5.93
CA LYS A 119 -10.42 -3.82 -6.68
C LYS A 119 -9.80 -2.43 -6.52
N MET A 120 -9.34 -1.87 -7.63
CA MET A 120 -8.86 -0.49 -7.68
C MET A 120 -10.02 0.46 -7.93
N ILE A 121 -9.82 1.74 -7.61
CA ILE A 121 -10.82 2.76 -7.91
C ILE A 121 -11.02 2.92 -9.42
N ASP A 122 -12.22 3.32 -9.82
CA ASP A 122 -12.48 3.70 -11.20
C ASP A 122 -11.71 4.98 -11.55
N VAL A 123 -11.10 4.99 -12.73
CA VAL A 123 -10.42 6.17 -13.26
C VAL A 123 -11.48 7.12 -13.81
N SER A 124 -11.63 8.28 -13.17
CA SER A 124 -12.66 9.27 -13.51
C SER A 124 -12.39 10.03 -14.81
N GLY A 125 -11.14 10.03 -15.28
CA GLY A 125 -10.73 10.71 -16.51
C GLY A 125 -9.26 10.52 -16.84
N ILE A 126 -8.93 10.75 -18.11
CA ILE A 126 -7.56 10.75 -18.62
C ILE A 126 -7.34 12.11 -19.28
N GLU A 127 -6.36 12.85 -18.77
CA GLU A 127 -5.95 14.17 -19.27
C GLU A 127 -4.78 13.99 -20.25
N GLU A 128 -4.92 14.43 -21.49
CA GLU A 128 -3.79 14.47 -22.42
C GLU A 128 -2.91 15.69 -22.12
N MET A 129 -1.59 15.46 -22.02
CA MET A 129 -0.59 16.47 -21.74
C MET A 129 0.55 16.36 -22.76
N ALA A 130 1.40 17.39 -22.85
CA ALA A 130 2.56 17.35 -23.73
C ALA A 130 3.46 16.14 -23.38
N GLY A 131 3.53 15.17 -24.29
CA GLY A 131 4.36 13.96 -24.14
C GLY A 131 3.70 12.79 -23.42
N GLY A 132 2.40 12.84 -23.08
CA GLY A 132 1.73 11.70 -22.47
C GLY A 132 0.34 11.97 -21.91
N TYR A 133 -0.07 11.13 -20.97
CA TYR A 133 -1.38 11.13 -20.35
C TYR A 133 -1.25 11.20 -18.84
N PHE A 134 -2.07 12.02 -18.22
CA PHE A 134 -2.20 12.11 -16.78
C PHE A 134 -3.51 11.46 -16.33
N LEU A 135 -3.44 10.63 -15.31
CA LEU A 135 -4.61 10.00 -14.68
C LEU A 135 -4.37 9.75 -13.20
N ASN A 136 -5.44 9.50 -12.45
CA ASN A 136 -5.39 9.19 -11.04
C ASN A 136 -6.07 7.84 -10.77
N THR A 137 -5.31 6.90 -10.21
CA THR A 137 -5.78 5.54 -9.86
C THR A 137 -5.79 5.33 -8.33
N GLY A 138 -5.83 6.43 -7.57
CA GLY A 138 -5.59 6.48 -6.12
C GLY A 138 -4.30 7.27 -5.81
N SER A 139 -3.36 7.26 -6.75
CA SER A 139 -2.22 8.18 -6.80
C SER A 139 -2.11 8.82 -8.19
N PRO A 140 -1.55 10.06 -8.27
CA PRO A 140 -1.24 10.72 -9.54
C PRO A 140 -0.25 9.90 -10.39
N HIS A 141 -0.58 9.66 -11.66
CA HIS A 141 0.29 9.00 -12.62
C HIS A 141 0.41 9.81 -13.91
N PHE A 142 1.63 9.90 -14.44
CA PHE A 142 1.91 10.38 -15.78
C PHE A 142 2.45 9.21 -16.61
N VAL A 143 1.83 8.94 -17.76
CA VAL A 143 2.13 7.82 -18.65
C VAL A 143 2.55 8.35 -20.01
N SER A 144 3.77 8.04 -20.42
CA SER A 144 4.31 8.35 -21.74
C SER A 144 4.65 7.06 -22.48
N TYR A 145 4.41 7.03 -23.79
CA TYR A 145 4.80 5.91 -24.63
C TYR A 145 6.22 6.09 -25.17
N THR A 146 6.96 4.99 -25.27
CA THR A 146 8.27 4.91 -25.94
C THR A 146 8.30 3.63 -26.79
N GLU A 147 9.07 3.64 -27.87
CA GLU A 147 9.27 2.46 -28.71
C GLU A 147 10.34 1.52 -28.14
N ASP A 148 11.27 2.06 -27.35
CA ASP A 148 12.35 1.31 -26.71
C ASP A 148 12.42 1.71 -25.23
N LEU A 149 12.14 0.76 -24.33
CA LEU A 149 12.18 0.99 -22.89
C LEU A 149 13.62 1.01 -22.35
N ASP A 150 14.53 0.27 -22.96
CA ASP A 150 15.92 0.14 -22.49
C ASP A 150 16.72 1.41 -22.79
N ALA A 151 16.32 2.16 -23.82
CA ALA A 151 16.92 3.44 -24.18
C ALA A 151 16.45 4.63 -23.30
N VAL A 152 15.43 4.44 -22.45
CA VAL A 152 14.87 5.54 -21.65
C VAL A 152 15.60 5.68 -20.33
N ASP A 153 16.18 6.87 -20.09
CA ASP A 153 16.67 7.25 -18.76
C ASP A 153 15.49 7.62 -17.85
N VAL A 154 14.85 6.58 -17.29
CA VAL A 154 13.71 6.70 -16.39
C VAL A 154 14.05 7.53 -15.15
N PHE A 155 15.29 7.47 -14.67
CA PHE A 155 15.70 8.20 -13.47
C PHE A 155 15.70 9.70 -13.70
N THR A 156 16.36 10.16 -14.77
CA THR A 156 16.43 11.59 -15.11
C THR A 156 15.06 12.12 -15.50
N LEU A 157 14.33 11.40 -16.34
CA LEU A 157 13.00 11.81 -16.79
C LEU A 157 12.00 11.84 -15.63
N GLY A 158 11.92 10.78 -14.83
CA GLY A 158 11.00 10.69 -13.69
C GLY A 158 11.20 11.83 -12.70
N ARG A 159 12.44 12.20 -12.40
CA ARG A 159 12.75 13.32 -11.51
C ARG A 159 12.29 14.67 -12.05
N SER A 160 12.42 14.89 -13.37
CA SER A 160 11.92 16.10 -14.03
C SER A 160 10.38 16.16 -14.04
N SER A 161 9.72 15.02 -14.20
CA SER A 161 8.25 14.91 -14.23
C SER A 161 7.59 15.15 -12.87
N VAL A 162 8.25 14.82 -11.76
CA VAL A 162 7.76 15.12 -10.39
C VAL A 162 7.63 16.64 -10.16
N THR A 163 8.43 17.46 -10.86
CA THR A 163 8.36 18.93 -10.76
C THR A 163 7.23 19.55 -11.57
N ILE A 164 6.75 18.89 -12.63
CA ILE A 164 5.76 19.45 -13.58
C ILE A 164 4.40 19.75 -12.91
N ARG A 165 4.10 19.16 -11.74
CA ARG A 165 2.85 19.39 -10.99
C ARG A 165 3.03 19.91 -9.57
N CYS A 166 4.13 20.60 -9.26
CA CYS A 166 4.16 21.51 -8.11
C CYS A 166 3.50 22.84 -8.49
N LEU A 167 2.26 22.79 -9.02
CA LEU A 167 1.47 23.98 -9.31
C LEU A 167 0.82 24.44 -8.00
N GLU A 168 1.10 25.68 -7.63
CA GLU A 168 0.48 26.39 -6.52
C GLU A 168 -1.02 26.14 -6.47
N LYS A 169 -1.53 25.75 -5.29
CA LYS A 169 -2.93 26.02 -4.96
C LYS A 169 -3.06 27.53 -4.78
N VAL A 170 -3.28 28.27 -5.86
CA VAL A 170 -3.81 29.63 -5.77
C VAL A 170 -5.28 29.52 -5.40
N GLY A 171 -5.56 29.51 -4.10
CA GLY A 171 -6.90 29.76 -3.59
C GLY A 171 -7.13 31.26 -3.52
N VAL A 172 -8.12 31.75 -4.26
CA VAL A 172 -8.71 33.07 -3.99
C VAL A 172 -9.79 32.84 -2.92
N MET A 173 -9.74 33.61 -1.84
CA MET A 173 -10.82 33.68 -0.84
C MET A 173 -12.12 34.21 -1.44
#